data_AF-W7K5P2-F1
#
_entry.id   AF-W7K5P2-F1
#
_cell.length_a   1.000
_cell.length_b   1.000
_cell.length_c   1.000
_cell.angle_alpha   90.00
_cell.angle_beta   90.00
_cell.angle_gamma   90.00
#
_symmetry.space_group_name_H-M   'P 1'
#
loop_
_entity.id
_entity.type
_entity.pdbx_description
1 polymer ?
#
loop_
_entity_poly.entity_id
_entity_poly.type
_entity_poly.pdbx_seq_one_letter_code
_entity_poly.pdbx_strand_id
1 'polypeptide(L)' 'MSFYKIPLGEKNTDGRAFFRNARSRLSYEQFNQFLSNIKKLNNHQQKREETLKKAQAIFGEANLDLYEEFKVLISKHS' A
#
# COMPACT_ATOMS: atom_id res chain seq x y z
N MET A 1 -19.32 10.65 -36.65
CA MET A 1 -19.95 10.93 -35.35
C MET A 1 -18.92 10.74 -34.23
N SER A 2 -18.78 11.77 -33.40
CA SER A 2 -17.95 12.00 -32.19
C SER A 2 -17.45 10.79 -31.40
N PHE A 3 -16.14 10.68 -31.12
CA PHE A 3 -15.34 11.26 -30.01
C PHE A 3 -15.45 10.52 -28.65
N TYR A 4 -14.30 9.96 -28.26
CA TYR A 4 -13.82 9.56 -26.92
C TYR A 4 -14.78 8.92 -25.92
N LYS A 5 -14.75 7.58 -25.85
CA LYS A 5 -14.98 6.89 -24.57
C LYS A 5 -13.68 6.99 -23.76
N ILE A 6 -13.56 8.07 -22.99
CA ILE A 6 -12.48 8.28 -22.02
C ILE A 6 -12.55 7.12 -21.01
N PRO A 7 -11.48 6.33 -20.78
CA PRO A 7 -11.41 5.48 -19.60
C PRO A 7 -11.24 6.39 -18.37
N LEU A 8 -12.35 6.87 -17.82
CA LEU A 8 -12.39 7.46 -16.49
C LEU A 8 -12.16 6.33 -15.48
N GLY A 9 -10.91 6.09 -15.09
CA GLY A 9 -10.63 5.22 -13.94
C GLY A 9 -9.20 4.77 -13.75
N GLU A 10 -8.35 4.81 -14.78
CA GLU A 10 -7.02 4.21 -14.66
C GLU A 10 -5.99 5.24 -14.21
N LYS A 11 -5.65 5.19 -12.91
CA LYS A 11 -4.27 5.32 -12.36
C LYS A 11 -4.19 5.45 -10.83
N ASN A 12 -5.31 5.51 -10.11
CA ASN A 12 -5.31 5.65 -8.63
C ASN A 12 -6.19 4.64 -7.88
N THR A 13 -6.81 3.70 -8.59
CA THR A 13 -7.75 2.71 -8.03
C THR A 13 -7.05 1.65 -7.17
N ASP A 14 -5.84 1.23 -7.52
CA ASP A 14 -5.11 0.19 -6.78
C ASP A 14 -4.73 0.63 -5.36
N GLY A 15 -4.17 1.84 -5.20
CA GLY A 15 -3.74 2.32 -3.89
C GLY A 15 -4.89 2.51 -2.92
N ARG A 16 -5.98 3.16 -3.35
CA ARG A 16 -7.15 3.38 -2.49
C ARG A 16 -7.84 2.08 -2.10
N ALA A 17 -7.94 1.12 -3.03
CA ALA A 17 -8.52 -0.18 -2.74
C ALA A 17 -7.67 -0.96 -1.72
N PHE A 18 -6.34 -0.94 -1.90
CA PHE A 18 -5.39 -1.56 -0.97
C PHE A 18 -5.54 -0.99 0.45
N PHE A 19 -5.51 0.33 0.64
CA PHE A 19 -5.62 0.93 1.98
C PHE A 19 -6.96 0.62 2.66
N ARG A 20 -8.05 0.56 1.87
CA ARG A 20 -9.36 0.16 2.38
C ARG A 20 -9.36 -1.29 2.85
N ASN A 21 -8.79 -2.20 2.06
CA ASN A 21 -8.67 -3.63 2.40
C ASN A 21 -7.75 -3.83 3.64
N ALA A 22 -6.61 -3.16 3.67
CA ALA A 22 -5.69 -3.21 4.81
C ALA A 22 -6.36 -2.70 6.10
N ARG A 23 -7.15 -1.62 6.02
CA ARG A 23 -7.88 -1.08 7.18
C ARG A 23 -8.93 -2.03 7.73
N SER A 24 -9.59 -2.82 6.88
CA SER A 24 -10.62 -3.78 7.32
C SER A 24 -10.03 -5.03 7.96
N ARG A 25 -8.77 -5.38 7.64
CA ARG A 25 -8.13 -6.62 8.15
C ARG A 25 -7.21 -6.39 9.34
N LEU A 26 -6.56 -5.23 9.41
CA LEU A 26 -5.61 -4.90 10.48
C LEU A 26 -6.32 -4.30 11.68
N SER A 27 -5.79 -4.57 12.87
CA SER A 27 -6.18 -3.82 14.06
C SER A 27 -5.86 -2.33 13.90
N TYR A 28 -6.50 -1.49 14.70
CA TYR A 28 -6.25 -0.04 14.67
C TYR A 28 -4.78 0.29 14.91
N GLU A 29 -4.13 -0.42 15.83
CA GLU A 29 -2.70 -0.23 16.14
C GLU A 29 -1.81 -0.66 14.97
N GLN A 30 -2.03 -1.85 14.42
CA GLN A 30 -1.28 -2.35 13.26
C GLN A 30 -1.43 -1.42 12.06
N PHE A 31 -2.65 -0.94 11.78
CA PHE A 31 -2.88 -0.02 10.68
C PHE A 31 -2.17 1.32 10.89
N ASN A 32 -2.16 1.87 12.11
CA ASN A 32 -1.41 3.09 12.42
C ASN A 32 0.10 2.90 12.31
N GLN A 33 0.63 1.77 12.78
CA GLN A 33 2.03 1.40 12.60
C GLN A 33 2.38 1.33 11.11
N PHE A 34 1.49 0.76 10.30
CA PHE A 34 1.66 0.69 8.85
C PHE A 34 1.70 2.08 8.21
N LEU A 35 0.77 2.98 8.55
CA LEU A 35 0.79 4.37 8.05
C LEU A 35 2.07 5.13 8.45
N SER A 36 2.53 4.94 9.69
CA SER A 36 3.79 5.52 10.17
C SER A 36 4.99 5.01 9.36
N ASN A 37 4.99 3.72 9.02
CA ASN A 37 5.98 3.11 8.15
C ASN A 37 5.98 3.78 6.75
N ILE A 38 4.82 3.96 6.11
CA ILE A 38 4.75 4.65 4.81
C ILE A 38 5.24 6.10 4.89
N LYS A 39 4.85 6.85 5.93
CA LYS A 39 5.27 8.24 6.12
C LYS A 39 6.80 8.36 6.20
N LYS A 40 7.46 7.47 6.93
CA LYS A 40 8.93 7.45 7.01
C LYS A 40 9.59 7.17 5.65
N LEU A 41 9.00 6.29 4.83
CA LEU A 41 9.50 6.04 3.47
C LEU A 41 9.35 7.29 2.60
N ASN A 42 8.17 7.91 2.62
CA ASN A 42 7.86 9.11 1.83
C ASN A 42 8.71 10.32 2.22
N ASN A 43 9.10 10.44 3.49
CA ASN A 43 10.00 11.48 3.99
C ASN A 43 11.49 11.17 3.75
N HIS A 44 11.81 10.11 3.01
CA HIS A 44 13.18 9.62 2.81
C HIS A 44 13.93 9.30 4.12
N GLN A 45 13.20 9.02 5.20
CA GLN A 45 13.75 8.70 6.53
C GLN A 45 14.03 7.20 6.72
N GLN A 46 13.59 6.35 5.79
CA GLN A 46 13.95 4.94 5.78
C GLN A 46 14.06 4.40 4.35
N LYS A 47 14.79 3.29 4.21
CA LYS A 47 14.93 2.61 2.91
C LYS A 47 13.74 1.71 2.63
N ARG A 48 13.60 1.37 1.35
CA ARG A 48 12.58 0.45 0.86
C ARG A 48 12.61 -0.91 1.56
N GLU A 49 13.79 -1.51 1.67
CA GLU A 49 13.98 -2.82 2.32
C GLU A 49 13.52 -2.81 3.78
N GLU A 50 13.87 -1.77 4.52
CA GLU A 50 13.44 -1.59 5.91
C GLU A 50 11.91 -1.44 6.01
N THR A 51 11.32 -0.67 5.10
CA THR A 51 9.86 -0.49 5.02
C THR A 51 9.16 -1.82 4.77
N LEU A 52 9.68 -2.64 3.85
CA LEU A 52 9.13 -3.95 3.54
C LEU A 52 9.23 -4.91 4.73
N LYS A 53 10.38 -4.97 5.40
CA LYS A 53 10.56 -5.82 6.59
C LYS A 53 9.58 -5.46 7.70
N LYS A 54 9.38 -4.16 7.95
CA LYS A 54 8.41 -3.67 8.94
C LYS A 54 6.96 -3.96 8.52
N ALA A 55 6.62 -3.78 7.24
CA ALA A 55 5.29 -4.09 6.74
C ALA A 55 4.95 -5.58 6.89
N GLN A 56 5.90 -6.47 6.59
CA GLN A 56 5.73 -7.91 6.80
C GLN A 56 5.44 -8.24 8.28
N ALA A 57 6.15 -7.63 9.21
CA ALA A 57 5.92 -7.83 10.65
C ALA A 57 4.55 -7.31 11.11
N ILE A 58 4.09 -6.18 10.56
CA ILE A 58 2.78 -5.59 10.89
C ILE A 58 1.63 -6.45 10.37
N PHE A 59 1.74 -6.94 9.14
CA PHE A 59 0.72 -7.76 8.49
C PHE A 59 0.67 -9.18 9.07
N GLY A 60 1.84 -9.71 9.44
CA GLY A 60 2.00 -11.07 9.95
C GLY A 60 1.67 -12.14 8.91
N GLU A 61 1.73 -13.40 9.32
CA GLU A 61 1.46 -14.55 8.45
C GLU A 61 0.00 -14.62 7.98
N ALA A 62 -0.92 -14.02 8.76
CA ALA A 62 -2.35 -14.01 8.44
C ALA A 62 -2.72 -13.10 7.26
N ASN A 63 -1.85 -12.17 6.86
CA ASN A 63 -2.13 -11.20 5.80
C ASN A 63 -0.97 -11.10 4.79
N LEU A 64 -0.38 -12.25 4.42
CA LEU A 64 0.71 -12.31 3.44
C LEU A 64 0.29 -11.75 2.07
N ASP A 65 -0.97 -11.87 1.69
CA ASP A 65 -1.49 -11.27 0.45
C ASP A 65 -1.38 -9.74 0.46
N LEU A 66 -1.65 -9.09 1.60
CA LEU A 66 -1.42 -7.65 1.77
C LEU A 66 0.07 -7.29 1.62
N TYR A 67 0.97 -8.15 2.09
CA TYR A 67 2.41 -7.93 1.92
C TYR A 67 2.84 -7.98 0.45
N GLU A 68 2.38 -9.00 -0.28
CA GLU A 68 2.67 -9.16 -1.71
C GLU A 68 2.11 -8.00 -2.53
N GLU A 69 0.87 -7.59 -2.27
CA GLU A 69 0.25 -6.44 -2.93
C GLU A 69 1.00 -5.14 -2.61
N PHE A 70 1.43 -4.95 -1.36
CA PHE A 70 2.21 -3.80 -0.94
C PHE A 70 3.57 -3.70 -1.64
N LYS A 71 4.28 -4.82 -1.84
CA LYS A 71 5.54 -4.86 -2.61
C LYS A 71 5.36 -4.34 -4.03
N VAL A 72 4.30 -4.76 -4.71
CA VAL A 72 3.97 -4.31 -6.07
C VAL A 72 3.63 -2.82 -6.06
N LEU A 73 2.83 -2.38 -5.08
CA LEU A 73 2.36 -1.00 -4.97
C LEU A 73 3.52 -0.01 -4.81
N ILE A 74 4.49 -0.30 -3.94
CA ILE A 74 5.63 0.59 -3.80
C ILE A 74 6.52 0.53 -5.06
N SER A 75 6.73 -0.64 -5.65
CA SER A 75 7.58 -0.85 -6.85
C SER A 75 7.12 -0.08 -8.08
N LYS A 76 5.81 0.12 -8.25
CA LYS A 76 5.26 0.97 -9.31
C LYS A 76 5.51 2.47 -9.11
N HIS A 77 5.85 2.90 -7.89
CA HIS A 77 6.06 4.31 -7.51
C HIS A 77 7.54 4.67 -7.29
N SER A 78 8.49 3.81 -7.71
CA SER A 78 9.94 4.06 -7.64
C SER A 78 10.44 4.84 -8.84
#